data_AF-A0A846DWY9-F1
#
_entry.id   AF-A0A846DWY9-F1
#
_cell.length_a   1.000
_cell.length_b   1.000
_cell.length_c   1.000
_cell.angle_alpha   90.00
_cell.angle_beta   90.00
_cell.angle_gamma   90.00
#
_symmetry.space_group_name_H-M   'P 1'
#
loop_
_entity.id
_entity.type
_entity.pdbx_description
1 polymer ?
#
loop_
_entity_poly.entity_id
_entity_poly.type
_entity_poly.pdbx_seq_one_letter_code
_entity_poly.pdbx_strand_id
1 'polypeptide(L)'
;SGNPGPGGWGVVVNFNDGSIYEMGGSAAQTTNNRMELQAAIAALKLLAASGQSEAVSLYTDSEYVKKGITQWISSWKTKGWKTSQGKPVQNQDLWETLDRLNSQQVQWCYVQGHSNDVCNDRCDAIARAFAGGQTPSLRQAASVDSFQSNSIHPTGNKTIQSSSVPLDAAMTDSIATPTAEFLDNPPREVRVAQLRNLMETLQMAEEVASKGYLITSSELADLMDVNASAVTSRGDNWVWRNWVVSRVRREGNQILWQLERVD
;
A
#
# COMPACT_ATOMS: atom_id res chain seq x y z
N SER A 1 5.82 -8.89 9.42
CA SER A 1 5.06 -10.07 8.90
C SER A 1 6.06 -11.12 8.45
N GLY A 2 5.69 -12.41 8.46
CA GLY A 2 6.57 -13.46 7.93
C GLY A 2 6.64 -13.42 6.39
N ASN A 3 7.78 -13.78 5.81
CA ASN A 3 8.00 -13.79 4.36
C ASN A 3 8.67 -15.11 3.93
N PRO A 4 7.91 -16.20 3.66
CA PRO A 4 6.45 -16.24 3.54
C PRO A 4 5.69 -16.27 4.88
N GLY A 5 4.42 -15.86 4.84
CA GLY A 5 3.50 -15.87 5.98
C GLY A 5 2.13 -15.27 5.62
N PRO A 6 1.29 -14.93 6.61
CA PRO A 6 0.07 -14.17 6.39
C PRO A 6 0.39 -12.80 5.81
N GLY A 7 -0.26 -12.47 4.70
CA GLY A 7 -0.15 -11.18 4.03
C GLY A 7 -1.50 -10.68 3.58
N GLY A 8 -1.59 -9.36 3.36
CA GLY A 8 -2.78 -8.70 2.84
C GLY A 8 -2.38 -7.60 1.87
N TRP A 9 -3.35 -7.17 1.07
CA TRP A 9 -3.20 -6.11 0.08
C TRP A 9 -4.39 -5.15 0.16
N GLY A 10 -4.19 -3.91 -0.29
CA GLY A 10 -5.20 -2.86 -0.31
C GLY A 10 -5.10 -2.01 -1.57
N VAL A 11 -6.24 -1.49 -2.01
CA VAL A 11 -6.38 -0.53 -3.11
C VAL A 11 -7.39 0.53 -2.71
N VAL A 12 -7.04 1.79 -2.96
CA VAL A 12 -7.91 2.96 -2.86
C VAL A 12 -8.03 3.56 -4.25
N VAL A 13 -9.26 3.82 -4.69
CA VAL A 13 -9.58 4.48 -5.96
C VAL A 13 -10.36 5.76 -5.66
N ASN A 14 -9.83 6.89 -6.13
CA ASN A 14 -10.50 8.18 -6.07
C ASN A 14 -11.13 8.46 -7.45
N PHE A 15 -12.39 8.87 -7.46
CA PHE A 15 -13.10 9.26 -8.67
C PHE A 15 -13.17 10.78 -8.82
N ASN A 16 -13.42 11.26 -10.04
CA ASN A 16 -13.49 12.70 -10.34
C ASN A 16 -14.66 13.41 -9.65
N ASP A 17 -15.68 12.68 -9.18
CA ASP A 17 -16.79 13.20 -8.39
C ASP A 17 -16.46 13.33 -6.88
N GLY A 18 -15.25 12.98 -6.47
CA GLY A 18 -14.79 12.97 -5.08
C GLY A 18 -15.19 11.72 -4.30
N SER A 19 -15.88 10.76 -4.92
CA SER A 19 -16.16 9.46 -4.29
C SER A 19 -14.89 8.61 -4.18
N ILE A 20 -14.88 7.71 -3.18
CA ILE A 20 -13.75 6.82 -2.90
C ILE A 20 -14.26 5.38 -2.84
N TYR A 21 -13.58 4.49 -3.55
CA TYR A 21 -13.80 3.04 -3.50
C TYR A 21 -12.54 2.33 -2.98
N GLU A 22 -12.72 1.46 -2.01
CA GLU A 22 -11.67 0.73 -1.32
C GLU A 22 -11.94 -0.77 -1.40
N MET A 23 -10.88 -1.52 -1.68
CA MET A 23 -10.90 -2.98 -1.69
C MET A 23 -9.57 -3.53 -1.16
N GLY A 24 -9.61 -4.77 -0.69
CA GLY A 24 -8.44 -5.47 -0.18
C GLY A 24 -8.72 -6.96 -0.04
N GLY A 25 -7.70 -7.71 0.36
CA GLY A 25 -7.82 -9.13 0.61
C GLY A 25 -6.58 -9.69 1.29
N SER A 26 -6.66 -10.96 1.70
CA SER A 26 -5.62 -11.65 2.46
C SER A 26 -5.25 -13.00 1.84
N ALA A 27 -4.02 -13.45 2.07
CA ALA A 27 -3.59 -14.83 1.83
C ALA A 27 -2.77 -15.33 3.02
N ALA A 28 -3.11 -16.51 3.54
CA ALA A 28 -2.52 -17.06 4.75
C ALA A 28 -1.05 -17.50 4.61
N GLN A 29 -0.60 -17.75 3.38
CA GLN A 29 0.77 -18.14 3.02
C GLN A 29 1.15 -17.44 1.71
N THR A 30 1.86 -16.32 1.83
CA THR A 30 2.23 -15.44 0.71
C THR A 30 3.50 -14.64 1.04
N THR A 31 3.97 -13.83 0.10
CA THR A 31 5.09 -12.90 0.27
C THR A 31 4.63 -11.46 0.02
N ASN A 32 5.39 -10.47 0.49
CA ASN A 32 5.07 -9.05 0.28
C ASN A 32 4.90 -8.73 -1.22
N ASN A 33 5.89 -9.09 -2.04
CA ASN A 33 5.86 -8.91 -3.50
C ASN A 33 4.61 -9.52 -4.19
N ARG A 34 4.03 -10.60 -3.65
CA ARG A 34 2.79 -11.18 -4.17
C ARG A 34 1.55 -10.38 -3.77
N MET A 35 1.56 -9.74 -2.60
CA MET A 35 0.50 -8.82 -2.18
C MET A 35 0.51 -7.53 -2.98
N GLU A 36 1.69 -6.94 -3.20
CA GLU A 36 1.86 -5.76 -4.07
C GLU A 36 1.34 -6.05 -5.50
N LEU A 37 1.71 -7.20 -6.07
CA LEU A 37 1.18 -7.63 -7.38
C LEU A 37 -0.34 -7.88 -7.36
N GLN A 38 -0.90 -8.43 -6.27
CA GLN A 38 -2.34 -8.63 -6.16
C GLN A 38 -3.12 -7.32 -6.06
N ALA A 39 -2.63 -6.32 -5.32
CA ALA A 39 -3.21 -4.97 -5.30
C ALA A 39 -3.28 -4.38 -6.72
N ALA A 40 -2.14 -4.40 -7.43
CA ALA A 40 -2.05 -3.92 -8.80
C ALA A 40 -3.02 -4.65 -9.76
N ILE A 41 -3.10 -5.98 -9.68
CA ILE A 41 -4.05 -6.78 -10.48
C ILE A 41 -5.50 -6.44 -10.13
N ALA A 42 -5.84 -6.23 -8.85
CA ALA A 42 -7.18 -5.87 -8.43
C ALA A 42 -7.59 -4.48 -8.96
N ALA A 43 -6.70 -3.50 -8.86
CA ALA A 43 -6.90 -2.16 -9.41
C ALA A 43 -7.17 -2.20 -10.92
N LEU A 44 -6.37 -2.94 -11.70
CA LEU A 44 -6.57 -3.05 -13.15
C LEU A 44 -7.81 -3.87 -13.55
N LYS A 45 -8.22 -4.87 -12.76
CA LYS A 45 -9.50 -5.56 -12.97
C LYS A 45 -10.69 -4.61 -12.78
N LEU A 46 -10.65 -3.77 -11.76
CA LEU A 46 -11.68 -2.76 -11.52
C LEU A 46 -11.71 -1.71 -12.64
N LEU A 47 -10.53 -1.23 -13.09
CA LEU A 47 -10.42 -0.33 -14.24
C LEU A 47 -11.05 -0.95 -15.50
N ALA A 48 -10.68 -2.19 -15.84
CA ALA A 48 -11.24 -2.90 -17.00
C ALA A 48 -12.76 -3.13 -16.89
N ALA A 49 -13.28 -3.39 -15.68
CA ALA A 49 -14.71 -3.55 -15.43
C ALA A 49 -15.50 -2.23 -15.47
N SER A 50 -14.86 -1.09 -15.16
CA SER A 50 -15.50 0.23 -15.14
C SER A 50 -15.87 0.78 -16.52
N GLY A 51 -15.25 0.27 -17.59
CA GLY A 51 -15.40 0.81 -18.94
C GLY A 51 -14.75 2.19 -19.16
N GLN A 52 -14.00 2.71 -18.18
CA GLN A 52 -13.26 3.97 -18.28
C GLN A 52 -12.29 3.93 -19.47
N SER A 53 -12.25 5.01 -20.24
CA SER A 53 -11.44 5.15 -21.47
C SER A 53 -10.36 6.22 -21.39
N GLU A 54 -10.45 7.15 -20.42
CA GLU A 54 -9.44 8.18 -20.16
C GLU A 54 -8.20 7.60 -19.45
N ALA A 55 -7.05 8.27 -19.57
CA ALA A 55 -5.82 7.85 -18.90
C ALA A 55 -5.98 7.89 -17.37
N VAL A 56 -5.46 6.87 -16.68
CA VAL A 56 -5.55 6.72 -15.21
C VAL A 56 -4.17 6.55 -14.62
N SER A 57 -3.87 7.32 -13.58
CA SER A 57 -2.64 7.18 -12.79
C SER A 57 -2.79 6.08 -11.74
N LEU A 58 -1.86 5.12 -11.74
CA LEU A 58 -1.77 4.05 -10.73
C LEU A 58 -0.51 4.26 -9.90
N TYR A 59 -0.70 4.64 -8.64
CA TYR A 59 0.36 4.91 -7.68
C TYR A 59 0.73 3.65 -6.87
N THR A 60 2.01 3.42 -6.66
CA THR A 60 2.51 2.35 -5.78
C THR A 60 3.89 2.71 -5.21
N ASP A 61 4.13 2.34 -3.96
CA ASP A 61 5.43 2.34 -3.29
C ASP A 61 6.29 1.10 -3.58
N SER A 62 5.71 0.09 -4.25
CA SER A 62 6.47 -1.07 -4.73
C SER A 62 7.32 -0.71 -5.95
N GLU A 63 8.61 -0.49 -5.71
CA GLU A 63 9.62 -0.49 -6.78
C GLU A 63 9.59 -1.80 -7.58
N TYR A 64 9.24 -2.93 -6.96
CA TYR A 64 9.20 -4.25 -7.61
C TYR A 64 8.10 -4.31 -8.67
N VAL A 65 6.88 -3.86 -8.34
CA VAL A 65 5.77 -3.73 -9.29
C VAL A 65 6.11 -2.69 -10.36
N LYS A 66 6.50 -1.47 -9.94
CA LYS A 66 6.77 -0.34 -10.84
C LYS A 66 7.89 -0.65 -11.85
N LYS A 67 9.04 -1.17 -11.42
CA LYS A 67 10.15 -1.52 -12.33
C LYS A 67 9.83 -2.77 -13.15
N GLY A 68 9.14 -3.74 -12.58
CA GLY A 68 8.77 -4.95 -13.31
C GLY A 68 7.86 -4.68 -14.50
N ILE A 69 6.76 -3.94 -14.30
CA ILE A 69 5.81 -3.64 -15.38
C ILE A 69 6.39 -2.66 -16.43
N THR A 70 7.25 -1.72 -16.03
CA THR A 70 7.79 -0.71 -16.96
C THR A 70 9.13 -1.04 -17.61
N GLN A 71 9.92 -1.98 -17.06
CA GLN A 71 11.28 -2.27 -17.54
C GLN A 71 11.52 -3.75 -17.81
N TRP A 72 11.07 -4.65 -16.94
CA TRP A 72 11.50 -6.05 -16.98
C TRP A 72 10.59 -6.94 -17.85
N ILE A 73 9.27 -6.69 -17.82
CA ILE A 73 8.26 -7.57 -18.41
C ILE A 73 8.44 -7.79 -19.91
N SER A 74 8.82 -6.75 -20.66
CA SER A 74 9.12 -6.83 -22.09
C SER A 74 10.27 -7.80 -22.36
N SER A 75 11.34 -7.76 -21.57
CA SER A 75 12.49 -8.67 -21.73
C SER A 75 12.13 -10.11 -21.34
N TRP A 76 11.31 -10.29 -20.30
CA TRP A 76 10.83 -11.61 -19.88
C TRP A 76 9.95 -12.25 -20.95
N LYS A 77 9.01 -11.51 -21.54
CA LYS A 77 8.14 -11.99 -22.64
C LYS A 77 8.97 -12.45 -23.85
N THR A 78 9.94 -11.65 -24.30
CA THR A 78 10.86 -12.04 -25.39
C THR A 78 11.71 -13.27 -25.05
N LYS A 79 11.99 -13.53 -23.77
CA LYS A 79 12.78 -14.69 -23.30
C LYS A 79 11.93 -15.89 -22.87
N GLY A 80 10.62 -15.89 -23.17
CA GLY A 80 9.71 -16.98 -22.77
C GLY A 80 9.59 -17.13 -21.25
N TRP A 81 9.42 -15.99 -20.56
CA TRP A 81 9.30 -15.86 -19.10
C TRP A 81 10.49 -16.41 -18.30
N LYS A 82 11.70 -16.21 -18.84
CA LYS A 82 12.96 -16.56 -18.18
C LYS A 82 13.78 -15.31 -17.82
N THR A 83 14.43 -15.39 -16.67
CA THR A 83 15.44 -14.44 -16.20
C THR A 83 16.69 -14.50 -17.08
N SER A 84 17.62 -13.54 -16.91
CA SER A 84 18.94 -13.57 -17.57
C SER A 84 19.77 -14.81 -17.23
N GLN A 85 19.49 -15.49 -16.12
CA GLN A 85 20.12 -16.74 -15.70
C GLN A 85 19.40 -17.99 -16.26
N GLY A 86 18.44 -17.85 -17.18
CA GLY A 86 17.66 -18.95 -17.77
C GLY A 86 16.61 -19.58 -16.84
N LYS A 87 16.59 -19.22 -15.55
CA LYS A 87 15.58 -19.67 -14.56
C LYS A 87 14.22 -18.99 -14.83
N PRO A 88 13.09 -19.66 -14.53
CA PRO A 88 11.76 -19.04 -14.59
C PRO A 88 11.67 -17.74 -13.78
N VAL A 89 10.82 -16.82 -14.21
CA VAL A 89 10.54 -15.57 -13.49
C VAL A 89 9.74 -15.87 -12.22
N GLN A 90 10.15 -15.27 -11.09
CA GLN A 90 9.39 -15.39 -9.84
C GLN A 90 8.06 -14.64 -9.96
N ASN A 91 6.98 -15.23 -9.45
CA ASN A 91 5.61 -14.72 -9.56
C ASN A 91 5.11 -14.55 -11.00
N GLN A 92 5.62 -15.35 -11.95
CA GLN A 92 5.21 -15.34 -13.35
C GLN A 92 3.68 -15.42 -13.53
N ASP A 93 2.99 -16.18 -12.69
CA ASP A 93 1.53 -16.32 -12.66
C ASP A 93 0.79 -14.98 -12.47
N LEU A 94 1.31 -14.14 -11.57
CA LEU A 94 0.79 -12.80 -11.32
C LEU A 94 1.26 -11.82 -12.40
N TRP A 95 2.51 -11.91 -12.85
CA TRP A 95 3.04 -11.05 -13.91
C TRP A 95 2.31 -11.23 -15.25
N GLU A 96 2.02 -12.46 -15.68
CA GLU A 96 1.22 -12.74 -16.88
C GLU A 96 -0.21 -12.21 -16.76
N THR A 97 -0.78 -12.22 -15.55
CA THR A 97 -2.09 -11.65 -15.27
C THR A 97 -2.06 -10.12 -15.33
N LEU A 98 -1.04 -9.49 -14.75
CA LEU A 98 -0.87 -8.04 -14.74
C LEU A 98 -0.57 -7.50 -16.15
N ASP A 99 0.30 -8.17 -16.92
CA ASP A 99 0.63 -7.84 -18.31
C ASP A 99 -0.62 -7.79 -19.21
N ARG A 100 -1.51 -8.77 -19.05
CA ARG A 100 -2.76 -8.89 -19.82
C ARG A 100 -3.76 -7.77 -19.51
N LEU A 101 -3.77 -7.28 -18.28
CA LEU A 101 -4.67 -6.22 -17.82
C LEU A 101 -4.09 -4.82 -18.05
N ASN A 102 -2.77 -4.69 -18.16
CA ASN A 102 -2.08 -3.43 -18.36
C ASN A 102 -2.26 -2.90 -19.78
N SER A 103 -2.44 -1.59 -19.93
CA SER A 103 -2.62 -0.93 -21.22
C SER A 103 -1.89 0.43 -21.23
N GLN A 104 -1.83 1.08 -22.40
CA GLN A 104 -1.25 2.43 -22.54
C GLN A 104 -2.04 3.52 -21.78
N GLN A 105 -3.24 3.20 -21.31
CA GLN A 105 -4.08 4.06 -20.47
C GLN A 105 -3.53 4.21 -19.05
N VAL A 106 -2.75 3.23 -18.57
CA VAL A 106 -2.28 3.16 -17.18
C VAL A 106 -0.94 3.88 -17.03
N GLN A 107 -0.96 5.03 -16.37
CA GLN A 107 0.24 5.77 -16.01
C GLN A 107 0.75 5.29 -14.65
N TRP A 108 1.79 4.45 -14.67
CA TRP A 108 2.41 3.94 -13.44
C TRP A 108 3.22 5.04 -12.74
N CYS A 109 2.86 5.38 -11.51
CA CYS A 109 3.54 6.36 -10.68
C CYS A 109 4.20 5.68 -9.48
N TYR A 110 5.42 6.09 -9.15
CA TYR A 110 6.06 5.70 -7.90
C TYR A 110 5.73 6.74 -6.84
N VAL A 111 5.29 6.30 -5.66
CA VAL A 111 5.25 7.12 -4.45
C VAL A 111 6.30 6.58 -3.48
N GLN A 112 6.89 7.44 -2.66
CA GLN A 112 7.81 6.98 -1.64
C GLN A 112 7.02 6.36 -0.49
N GLY A 113 7.38 5.16 -0.04
CA GLY A 113 6.81 4.56 1.15
C GLY A 113 6.89 5.51 2.34
N HIS A 114 5.82 5.61 3.13
CA HIS A 114 5.71 6.48 4.30
C HIS A 114 5.89 7.99 4.05
N SER A 115 5.63 8.49 2.84
CA SER A 115 5.71 9.93 2.51
C SER A 115 4.47 10.76 2.91
N ASN A 116 3.69 10.31 3.90
CA ASN A 116 2.39 10.89 4.30
C ASN A 116 1.36 11.02 3.17
N ASP A 117 1.46 10.19 2.12
CA ASP A 117 0.40 10.10 1.11
C ASP A 117 -0.81 9.39 1.70
N VAL A 118 -1.92 10.13 1.85
CA VAL A 118 -3.15 9.67 2.50
C VAL A 118 -3.74 8.43 1.83
N CYS A 119 -3.55 8.27 0.50
CA CYS A 119 -4.04 7.11 -0.22
C CYS A 119 -3.12 5.92 -0.03
N ASN A 120 -1.80 6.11 -0.06
CA ASN A 120 -0.82 5.06 0.23
C ASN A 120 -0.99 4.55 1.66
N ASP A 121 -0.98 5.44 2.66
CA ASP A 121 -1.18 5.10 4.08
C ASP A 121 -2.51 4.36 4.31
N ARG A 122 -3.55 4.67 3.53
CA ARG A 122 -4.84 3.96 3.58
C ARG A 122 -4.78 2.58 2.93
N CYS A 123 -4.14 2.41 1.78
CA CYS A 123 -3.85 1.09 1.19
C CYS A 123 -3.06 0.22 2.19
N ASP A 124 -2.07 0.81 2.85
CA ASP A 124 -1.18 0.22 3.85
C ASP A 124 -1.97 -0.26 5.09
N ALA A 125 -2.90 0.57 5.59
CA ALA A 125 -3.80 0.20 6.69
C ALA A 125 -4.76 -0.94 6.32
N ILE A 126 -5.30 -0.94 5.09
CA ILE A 126 -6.14 -2.02 4.56
C ILE A 126 -5.33 -3.33 4.48
N ALA A 127 -4.12 -3.28 3.89
CA ALA A 127 -3.23 -4.42 3.76
C ALA A 127 -2.84 -5.04 5.11
N ARG A 128 -2.46 -4.20 6.10
CA ARG A 128 -2.13 -4.66 7.46
C ARG A 128 -3.32 -5.28 8.19
N ALA A 129 -4.52 -4.71 8.07
CA ALA A 129 -5.73 -5.27 8.67
C ALA A 129 -6.02 -6.68 8.10
N PHE A 130 -6.02 -6.82 6.77
CA PHE A 130 -6.20 -8.12 6.11
C PHE A 130 -5.09 -9.14 6.45
N ALA A 131 -3.82 -8.71 6.52
CA ALA A 131 -2.71 -9.56 6.96
C ALA A 131 -2.90 -10.08 8.41
N GLY A 132 -3.47 -9.24 9.28
CA GLY A 132 -3.83 -9.58 10.66
C GLY A 132 -5.13 -10.37 10.81
N GLY A 133 -5.78 -10.79 9.72
CA GLY A 133 -7.06 -11.53 9.75
C GLY A 133 -8.27 -10.67 10.13
N GLN A 134 -8.15 -9.35 10.08
CA GLN A 134 -9.24 -8.41 10.32
C GLN A 134 -9.90 -8.00 9.00
N THR A 135 -11.20 -7.73 9.04
CA THR A 135 -11.93 -7.09 7.94
C THR A 135 -12.04 -5.59 8.24
N PRO A 136 -11.24 -4.71 7.60
CA PRO A 136 -11.37 -3.27 7.80
C PRO A 136 -12.70 -2.76 7.22
N SER A 137 -13.24 -1.68 7.79
CA SER A 137 -14.33 -0.95 7.16
C SER A 137 -13.84 -0.32 5.85
N LEU A 138 -14.28 -0.86 4.71
CA LEU A 138 -13.96 -0.38 3.37
C LEU A 138 -15.03 0.60 2.88
N ARG A 139 -14.61 1.75 2.36
CA ARG A 139 -15.49 2.69 1.66
C ARG A 139 -15.83 2.11 0.29
N GLN A 140 -17.10 1.86 0.04
CA GLN A 140 -17.58 1.51 -1.29
C GLN A 140 -18.71 2.49 -1.58
N ALA A 141 -18.60 3.25 -2.67
CA ALA A 141 -19.62 4.24 -3.03
C ALA A 141 -20.99 3.56 -3.07
N ALA A 142 -21.91 4.04 -2.23
CA ALA A 142 -23.25 3.48 -2.16
C ALA A 142 -23.93 3.65 -3.52
N SER A 143 -24.54 2.58 -4.03
CA SER A 143 -25.24 2.58 -5.30
C SER A 143 -26.31 3.68 -5.32
N VAL A 144 -26.17 4.60 -6.27
CA VAL A 144 -27.20 5.58 -6.62
C VAL A 144 -28.32 4.83 -7.35
N ASP A 145 -29.20 4.18 -6.59
CA ASP A 145 -30.57 3.88 -7.01
C ASP A 145 -31.43 3.40 -5.83
N SER A 146 -32.26 4.30 -5.30
CA SER A 146 -33.49 3.95 -4.58
C SER A 146 -34.50 5.11 -4.61
N PHE A 147 -34.73 5.67 -5.80
CA PHE A 147 -35.91 6.51 -6.01
C PHE A 147 -37.11 5.67 -6.44
N GLN A 148 -38.23 5.94 -5.79
CA GLN A 148 -39.61 5.48 -6.08
C GLN A 148 -39.98 4.02 -5.75
N SER A 149 -40.72 3.89 -4.66
CA SER A 149 -42.11 3.47 -4.81
C SER A 149 -43.03 4.31 -3.91
N ASN A 150 -43.90 5.10 -4.54
CA ASN A 150 -45.04 5.71 -3.87
C ASN A 150 -46.00 4.60 -3.39
N SER A 151 -46.56 4.76 -2.19
CA SER A 151 -47.89 4.22 -1.89
C SER A 151 -48.62 5.10 -0.90
N ILE A 152 -49.94 5.13 -1.07
CA ILE A 152 -50.84 6.18 -0.62
C ILE A 152 -51.46 5.83 0.76
N HIS A 153 -51.84 6.88 1.50
CA HIS A 153 -52.67 6.92 2.72
C HIS A 153 -53.92 6.00 2.77
N PRO A 154 -54.64 5.85 3.91
CA PRO A 154 -54.73 6.70 5.14
C PRO A 154 -54.42 5.90 6.45
N THR A 155 -54.78 6.23 7.71
CA THR A 155 -55.58 7.29 8.40
C THR A 155 -55.15 7.37 9.88
N GLY A 156 -55.40 8.45 10.66
CA GLY A 156 -55.16 8.33 12.13
C GLY A 156 -55.06 9.52 13.11
N ASN A 157 -55.76 10.66 12.92
CA ASN A 157 -56.26 11.61 13.97
C ASN A 157 -55.51 11.96 15.31
N LYS A 158 -55.51 13.29 15.61
CA LYS A 158 -55.42 13.99 16.95
C LYS A 158 -54.03 14.11 17.62
N THR A 159 -53.63 15.19 18.33
CA THR A 159 -54.29 16.49 18.69
C THR A 159 -53.27 17.57 19.18
N ILE A 160 -53.41 18.81 18.67
CA ILE A 160 -53.21 20.18 19.24
C ILE A 160 -52.04 20.49 20.26
N GLN A 161 -51.16 21.45 19.90
CA GLN A 161 -50.78 22.73 20.58
C GLN A 161 -49.37 23.16 20.09
N SER A 162 -49.09 24.28 19.39
CA SER A 162 -49.44 25.72 19.49
C SER A 162 -48.49 26.58 20.37
N SER A 163 -47.40 27.09 19.76
CA SER A 163 -46.75 28.38 20.11
C SER A 163 -45.82 28.84 18.97
N SER A 164 -45.50 30.13 18.89
CA SER A 164 -45.24 30.79 17.60
C SER A 164 -44.19 31.92 17.64
N VAL A 165 -43.19 31.84 16.72
CA VAL A 165 -42.33 32.93 16.15
C VAL A 165 -41.50 33.83 17.12
N PRO A 166 -40.48 34.61 16.66
CA PRO A 166 -40.15 35.03 15.29
C PRO A 166 -38.74 34.71 14.74
N LEU A 167 -38.62 34.96 13.43
CA LEU A 167 -37.38 35.08 12.65
C LEU A 167 -36.69 36.43 12.92
N ASP A 168 -35.36 36.42 12.91
CA ASP A 168 -34.50 37.44 12.30
C ASP A 168 -33.36 36.67 11.60
N ALA A 169 -33.24 36.68 10.27
CA ALA A 169 -32.70 37.75 9.42
C ALA A 169 -31.16 37.76 9.35
N ALA A 170 -30.65 36.93 8.43
CA ALA A 170 -29.41 37.04 7.65
C ALA A 170 -28.17 37.78 8.21
N MET A 171 -27.03 37.07 8.23
CA MET A 171 -25.83 37.52 7.49
C MET A 171 -25.07 36.34 6.88
N THR A 172 -24.63 36.55 5.64
CA THR A 172 -23.62 35.76 4.94
C THR A 172 -22.24 36.02 5.54
N ASP A 173 -21.39 35.00 5.68
CA ASP A 173 -20.14 35.02 4.90
C ASP A 173 -19.44 33.66 4.72
N SER A 174 -18.87 33.55 3.52
CA SER A 174 -17.67 32.84 3.09
C SER A 174 -17.12 31.61 3.85
N ILE A 175 -17.07 30.54 3.06
CA ILE A 175 -16.03 29.50 3.02
C ILE A 175 -14.65 30.05 3.47
N ALA A 176 -14.17 29.58 4.62
CA ALA A 176 -12.76 29.67 4.99
C ALA A 176 -12.06 28.37 4.58
N THR A 177 -11.33 28.41 3.46
CA THR A 177 -10.40 27.37 3.03
C THR A 177 -9.43 27.02 4.17
N PRO A 178 -9.12 25.73 4.44
CA PRO A 178 -8.04 25.39 5.35
C PRO A 178 -6.71 25.84 4.73
N THR A 179 -6.12 26.90 5.30
CA THR A 179 -4.84 27.46 4.85
C THR A 179 -3.72 26.42 4.93
N ALA A 180 -2.82 26.43 3.93
CA ALA A 180 -1.79 25.43 3.72
C ALA A 180 -0.58 25.50 4.68
N GLU A 181 -0.82 25.57 6.00
CA GLU A 181 0.22 25.63 7.05
C GLU A 181 0.25 24.39 7.96
N PHE A 182 -0.54 23.35 7.68
CA PHE A 182 -0.68 22.14 8.53
C PHE A 182 -0.04 20.86 7.94
N LEU A 183 0.77 20.95 6.88
CA LEU A 183 1.17 19.79 6.06
C LEU A 183 2.39 18.98 6.53
N ASP A 184 3.18 19.46 7.49
CA ASP A 184 4.48 18.83 7.85
C ASP A 184 4.49 18.08 9.20
N ASN A 185 3.35 17.87 9.86
CA ASN A 185 3.34 17.25 11.19
C ASN A 185 2.17 16.26 11.35
N PRO A 186 2.40 14.94 11.15
CA PRO A 186 1.34 13.95 11.30
C PRO A 186 0.70 14.01 12.71
N PRO A 187 -0.58 13.59 12.84
CA PRO A 187 -1.24 13.50 14.14
C PRO A 187 -0.35 12.78 15.16
N ARG A 188 -0.34 13.26 16.41
CA ARG A 188 0.58 12.77 17.45
C ARG A 188 0.59 11.24 17.57
N GLU A 189 -0.56 10.62 17.40
CA GLU A 189 -0.75 9.16 17.44
C GLU A 189 0.03 8.44 16.33
N VAL A 190 -0.01 8.96 15.10
CA VAL A 190 0.74 8.43 13.94
C VAL A 190 2.25 8.56 14.17
N ARG A 191 2.72 9.73 14.63
CA ARG A 191 4.15 9.92 14.97
C ARG A 191 4.61 9.00 16.09
N VAL A 192 3.78 8.78 17.12
CA VAL A 192 4.09 7.83 18.20
C VAL A 192 4.12 6.39 17.68
N ALA A 193 3.26 6.00 16.73
CA ALA A 193 3.31 4.69 16.10
C ALA A 193 4.58 4.51 15.24
N GLN A 194 4.92 5.49 14.40
CA GLN A 194 6.17 5.48 13.60
C GLN A 194 7.41 5.37 14.50
N LEU A 195 7.46 6.10 15.61
CA LEU A 195 8.55 6.02 16.59
C LEU A 195 8.64 4.65 17.28
N ARG A 196 7.50 4.00 17.58
CA ARG A 196 7.48 2.63 18.13
C ARG A 196 8.02 1.62 17.12
N ASN A 197 7.52 1.64 15.89
CA ASN A 197 7.99 0.75 14.82
C ASN A 197 9.50 0.92 14.59
N LEU A 198 9.99 2.17 14.52
CA LEU A 198 11.41 2.46 14.41
C LEU A 198 12.20 1.91 15.61
N MET A 199 11.69 2.09 16.84
CA MET A 199 12.36 1.57 18.05
C MET A 199 12.41 0.04 18.06
N GLU A 200 11.35 -0.65 17.63
CA GLU A 200 11.32 -2.10 17.46
C GLU A 200 12.32 -2.58 16.40
N THR A 201 12.39 -1.91 15.25
CA THR A 201 13.41 -2.16 14.22
C THR A 201 14.83 -2.00 14.76
N LEU A 202 15.10 -0.94 15.53
CA LEU A 202 16.42 -0.71 16.13
C LEU A 202 16.76 -1.73 17.23
N GLN A 203 15.76 -2.21 17.99
CA GLN A 203 15.94 -3.28 18.97
C GLN A 203 16.23 -4.63 18.28
N MET A 204 15.52 -4.96 17.19
CA MET A 204 15.80 -6.17 16.40
C MET A 204 17.19 -6.11 15.76
N ALA A 205 17.61 -4.95 15.23
CA ALA A 205 18.95 -4.74 14.71
C ALA A 205 20.03 -4.96 15.79
N GLU A 206 19.80 -4.45 17.00
CA GLU A 206 20.69 -4.63 18.15
C GLU A 206 20.74 -6.09 18.62
N GLU A 207 19.61 -6.80 18.64
CA GLU A 207 19.57 -8.22 19.01
C GLU A 207 20.31 -9.09 17.98
N VAL A 208 20.13 -8.82 16.68
CA VAL A 208 20.89 -9.46 15.60
C VAL A 208 22.39 -9.22 15.76
N ALA A 209 22.80 -7.97 16.01
CA ALA A 209 24.21 -7.61 16.16
C ALA A 209 24.85 -8.22 17.42
N SER A 210 24.23 -8.02 18.59
CA SER A 210 24.74 -8.49 19.89
C SER A 210 24.81 -10.02 20.02
N LYS A 211 23.96 -10.76 19.30
CA LYS A 211 24.00 -12.22 19.24
C LYS A 211 24.82 -12.76 18.06
N GLY A 212 25.38 -11.90 17.22
CA GLY A 212 26.17 -12.31 16.05
C GLY A 212 25.35 -13.10 15.02
N TYR A 213 24.05 -12.82 14.91
CA TYR A 213 23.20 -13.52 13.94
C TYR A 213 23.51 -13.09 12.52
N LEU A 214 23.52 -14.06 11.61
CA LEU A 214 23.64 -13.84 10.18
C LEU A 214 22.23 -13.80 9.56
N ILE A 215 21.93 -12.73 8.84
CA ILE A 215 20.63 -12.53 8.18
C ILE A 215 20.80 -12.45 6.67
N THR A 216 19.79 -12.88 5.92
CA THR A 216 19.82 -12.86 4.46
C THR A 216 19.61 -11.45 3.90
N SER A 217 19.96 -11.23 2.63
CA SER A 217 19.66 -9.96 1.93
C SER A 217 18.19 -9.54 1.98
N SER A 218 17.24 -10.47 2.14
CA SER A 218 15.82 -10.15 2.25
C SER A 218 15.46 -9.67 3.65
N GLU A 219 15.87 -10.40 4.68
CA GLU A 219 15.59 -10.05 6.08
C GLU A 219 16.27 -8.73 6.47
N LEU A 220 17.49 -8.48 5.97
CA LEU A 220 18.15 -7.19 6.11
C LEU A 220 17.41 -6.07 5.37
N ALA A 221 16.79 -6.35 4.23
CA ALA A 221 16.02 -5.36 3.50
C ALA A 221 14.70 -5.01 4.21
N ASP A 222 14.02 -6.02 4.75
CA ASP A 222 12.83 -5.89 5.59
C ASP A 222 13.15 -5.10 6.88
N LEU A 223 14.31 -5.35 7.50
CA LEU A 223 14.81 -4.61 8.68
C LEU A 223 15.17 -3.14 8.35
N MET A 224 15.59 -2.87 7.13
CA MET A 224 15.97 -1.54 6.65
C MET A 224 14.81 -0.71 6.11
N ASP A 225 13.67 -1.34 5.82
CA ASP A 225 12.58 -0.81 5.00
C ASP A 225 13.06 -0.38 3.59
N VAL A 226 13.75 -1.30 2.89
CA VAL A 226 14.23 -1.10 1.51
C VAL A 226 14.04 -2.35 0.66
N ASN A 227 14.27 -2.24 -0.65
CA ASN A 227 14.29 -3.42 -1.53
C ASN A 227 15.58 -4.23 -1.38
N ALA A 228 15.50 -5.57 -1.38
CA ALA A 228 16.66 -6.47 -1.27
C ALA A 228 17.74 -6.25 -2.35
N SER A 229 17.38 -5.74 -3.54
CA SER A 229 18.38 -5.35 -4.54
C SER A 229 19.28 -4.21 -4.06
N ALA A 230 18.71 -3.22 -3.34
CA ALA A 230 19.43 -2.07 -2.79
C ALA A 230 20.40 -2.45 -1.66
N VAL A 231 20.16 -3.56 -0.96
CA VAL A 231 21.12 -4.17 -0.03
C VAL A 231 22.30 -4.74 -0.81
N THR A 232 22.03 -5.58 -1.82
CA THR A 232 23.10 -6.26 -2.58
C THR A 232 23.96 -5.33 -3.44
N SER A 233 23.45 -4.17 -3.84
CA SER A 233 24.18 -3.18 -4.65
C SER A 233 25.12 -2.27 -3.84
N ARG A 234 25.02 -2.23 -2.50
CA ARG A 234 25.84 -1.36 -1.63
C ARG A 234 27.27 -1.85 -1.39
N GLY A 235 27.68 -2.94 -2.04
CA GLY A 235 29.00 -3.54 -1.87
C GLY A 235 29.06 -4.55 -0.73
N ASP A 236 30.24 -4.69 -0.12
CA ASP A 236 30.53 -5.76 0.84
C ASP A 236 30.59 -5.29 2.30
N ASN A 237 30.80 -3.99 2.54
CA ASN A 237 30.80 -3.38 3.87
C ASN A 237 30.33 -1.91 3.75
N TRP A 238 29.34 -1.51 4.57
CA TRP A 238 28.80 -0.15 4.60
C TRP A 238 28.07 0.10 5.94
N VAL A 239 27.89 1.37 6.32
CA VAL A 239 27.26 1.75 7.61
C VAL A 239 25.75 1.97 7.45
N TRP A 240 24.97 1.45 8.39
CA TRP A 240 23.55 1.68 8.55
C TRP A 240 23.23 2.16 9.97
N ARG A 241 22.86 3.44 10.11
CA ARG A 241 22.60 4.08 11.42
C ARG A 241 23.79 3.84 12.38
N ASN A 242 23.62 2.95 13.36
CA ASN A 242 24.60 2.65 14.40
C ASN A 242 25.29 1.28 14.20
N TRP A 243 25.16 0.66 13.03
CA TRP A 243 25.77 -0.64 12.73
C TRP A 243 26.57 -0.64 11.43
N VAL A 244 27.72 -1.31 11.44
CA VAL A 244 28.42 -1.77 10.25
C VAL A 244 27.68 -2.98 9.72
N VAL A 245 27.38 -2.98 8.41
CA VAL A 245 26.71 -4.11 7.74
C VAL A 245 27.71 -4.75 6.78
N SER A 246 28.16 -5.96 7.14
CA SER A 246 29.23 -6.68 6.47
C SER A 246 28.70 -7.94 5.79
N ARG A 247 29.09 -8.16 4.53
CA ARG A 247 28.85 -9.42 3.81
C ARG A 247 29.80 -10.48 4.34
N VAL A 248 29.27 -11.54 4.94
CA VAL A 248 30.08 -12.62 5.53
C VAL A 248 30.35 -13.73 4.54
N ARG A 249 29.29 -14.34 4.00
CA ARG A 249 29.39 -15.49 3.08
C ARG A 249 28.14 -15.65 2.23
N ARG A 250 28.19 -16.61 1.32
CA ARG A 250 27.04 -17.01 0.49
C ARG A 250 26.64 -18.44 0.81
N GLU A 251 25.35 -18.66 1.07
CA GLU A 251 24.78 -19.99 1.26
C GLU A 251 23.76 -20.25 0.15
N GLY A 252 24.11 -21.18 -0.75
CA GLY A 252 23.37 -21.43 -1.99
C GLY A 252 23.23 -20.14 -2.82
N ASN A 253 22.00 -19.65 -2.96
CA ASN A 253 21.72 -18.42 -3.72
C ASN A 253 21.66 -17.16 -2.83
N GLN A 254 21.55 -17.30 -1.50
CA GLN A 254 21.42 -16.20 -0.54
C GLN A 254 22.78 -15.68 -0.09
N ILE A 255 22.87 -14.36 0.11
CA ILE A 255 24.02 -13.71 0.74
C ILE A 255 23.66 -13.51 2.21
N LEU A 256 24.57 -13.89 3.10
CA LEU A 256 24.47 -13.68 4.54
C LEU A 256 25.27 -12.45 4.96
N TRP A 257 24.61 -11.61 5.75
CA TRP A 257 25.10 -10.34 6.27
C TRP A 257 25.15 -10.41 7.80
N GLN A 258 26.12 -9.72 8.37
CA GLN A 258 26.28 -9.53 9.80
C GLN A 258 26.15 -8.04 10.11
N LEU A 259 25.52 -7.72 11.23
CA LEU A 259 25.50 -6.38 11.80
C LEU A 259 26.50 -6.36 12.97
N GLU A 260 27.33 -5.34 13.03
CA GLU A 260 28.23 -5.08 14.16
C GLU A 260 28.00 -3.64 14.61
N ARG A 261 27.87 -3.39 15.91
CA ARG A 261 27.58 -2.04 16.41
C ARG A 261 28.81 -1.15 16.21
N VAL A 262 28.58 0.08 15.73
CA VAL A 262 29.58 1.16 15.69
C VAL A 262 29.61 1.80 17.08
N ASP A 263 30.79 1.81 17.70
CA ASP A 263 31.08 2.51 18.96
C ASP A 263 31.11 4.05 18.79
#